data_AF-A0A521WI56-F1
#
_entry.id   AF-A0A521WI56-F1
#
_cell.length_a   1.000
_cell.length_b   1.000
_cell.length_c   1.000
_cell.angle_alpha   90.00
_cell.angle_beta   90.00
_cell.angle_gamma   90.00
#
_symmetry.space_group_name_H-M   'P 1'
#
loop_
_entity.id
_entity.type
_entity.pdbx_description
1 polymer ?
#
loop_
_entity_poly.entity_id
_entity_poly.type
_entity_poly.pdbx_seq_one_letter_code
_entity_poly.pdbx_strand_id
1 'polypeptide(L)' 'MRDVVVIGAGMTKFGELWNKSIKDIFVEASLKAIENAGVDHIDSMYVGAMSSGIFVGQEHLGAV' A
#
# COMPACT_ATOMS: atom_id res chain seq x y z
N MET A 1 -5.75 17.12 21.27
CA MET A 1 -5.62 15.82 20.58
C MET A 1 -6.93 15.57 19.85
N ARG A 2 -6.90 15.19 18.58
CA ARG A 2 -8.13 14.92 17.80
C ARG A 2 -8.40 13.42 17.79
N ASP A 3 -9.66 13.03 17.71
CA ASP A 3 -10.04 11.62 17.55
C ASP A 3 -9.57 11.10 16.19
N VAL A 4 -9.21 9.81 16.16
CA VAL A 4 -8.72 9.11 14.97
C VAL A 4 -9.61 7.91 14.73
N VAL A 5 -10.03 7.73 13.48
CA VAL A 5 -10.90 6.62 13.06
C VAL A 5 -10.33 5.96 11.80
N VAL A 6 -10.57 4.66 11.65
CA VAL A 6 -10.27 3.93 10.43
C VAL A 6 -11.54 3.90 9.58
N ILE A 7 -11.50 4.53 8.42
CA ILE A 7 -12.66 4.66 7.51
C ILE A 7 -12.62 3.71 6.32
N GLY A 8 -11.50 3.03 6.08
CA GLY A 8 -11.39 2.03 5.02
C GLY A 8 -10.17 1.15 5.17
N ALA A 9 -10.20 -0.01 4.50
CA ALA A 9 -9.11 -0.96 4.45
C ALA A 9 -9.06 -1.65 3.08
N GLY A 10 -7.86 -2.06 2.67
CA GLY A 10 -7.62 -2.75 1.42
C GLY A 10 -6.52 -3.79 1.57
N MET A 11 -6.68 -4.91 0.90
CA MET A 11 -5.71 -6.00 0.94
C MET A 11 -5.62 -6.73 -0.40
N THR A 12 -4.43 -7.24 -0.67
CA THR A 12 -4.19 -8.22 -1.73
C THR A 12 -4.36 -9.64 -1.19
N LYS A 13 -4.41 -10.61 -2.10
CA LYS A 13 -4.29 -12.02 -1.71
C LYS A 13 -2.85 -12.30 -1.30
N PHE A 14 -2.65 -12.96 -0.16
CA PHE A 14 -1.31 -13.36 0.29
C PHE A 14 -0.91 -14.68 -0.35
N GLY A 15 0.39 -14.82 -0.63
CA GLY A 15 0.97 -16.04 -1.17
C GLY A 15 2.04 -15.75 -2.20
N GLU A 16 2.25 -16.71 -3.08
CA GLU A 16 3.26 -16.66 -4.13
C GLU A 16 2.76 -15.90 -5.37
N LEU A 17 2.91 -14.59 -5.36
CA LEU A 17 2.44 -13.69 -6.42
C LEU A 17 3.52 -13.50 -7.49
N TRP A 18 3.98 -14.59 -8.11
CA TRP A 18 5.12 -14.58 -9.05
C TRP A 18 4.95 -13.64 -10.25
N ASN A 19 3.71 -13.30 -10.60
CA ASN A 19 3.36 -12.42 -11.70
C ASN A 19 3.08 -10.97 -11.29
N LYS A 20 3.31 -10.60 -10.02
CA LYS A 20 3.11 -9.24 -9.50
C LYS A 20 4.41 -8.67 -8.98
N SER A 21 4.71 -7.46 -9.40
CA SER A 21 5.77 -6.65 -8.79
C SER A 21 5.32 -6.12 -7.43
N ILE A 22 6.28 -5.58 -6.65
CA ILE A 22 5.96 -4.84 -5.42
C ILE A 22 5.01 -3.67 -5.69
N LYS A 23 5.12 -3.02 -6.86
CA LYS A 23 4.25 -1.91 -7.27
C LYS A 23 2.82 -2.40 -7.46
N ASP A 24 2.64 -3.51 -8.14
CA ASP A 24 1.31 -4.08 -8.39
C ASP A 24 0.61 -4.44 -7.08
N ILE A 25 1.36 -5.04 -6.13
CA ILE A 25 0.83 -5.41 -4.81
C ILE A 25 0.43 -4.16 -4.02
N PHE A 26 1.30 -3.15 -4.01
CA PHE A 26 1.07 -1.90 -3.30
C PHE A 26 -0.13 -1.12 -3.87
N VAL A 27 -0.17 -0.93 -5.19
CA VAL A 27 -1.24 -0.20 -5.88
C VAL A 27 -2.58 -0.91 -5.68
N GLU A 28 -2.64 -2.23 -5.80
CA GLU A 28 -3.88 -2.98 -5.60
C GLU A 28 -4.43 -2.81 -4.17
N ALA A 29 -3.58 -2.96 -3.14
CA ALA A 29 -4.03 -2.77 -1.76
C ALA A 29 -4.48 -1.33 -1.48
N SER A 30 -3.70 -0.35 -1.94
CA SER A 30 -3.98 1.07 -1.74
C SER A 30 -5.27 1.51 -2.44
N LEU A 31 -5.48 1.12 -3.70
CA LEU A 31 -6.70 1.47 -4.43
C LEU A 31 -7.95 0.85 -3.79
N LYS A 32 -7.88 -0.41 -3.34
CA LYS A 32 -8.98 -1.03 -2.58
C LYS A 32 -9.29 -0.28 -1.28
N ALA A 33 -8.27 0.19 -0.57
CA ALA A 33 -8.44 0.94 0.66
C ALA A 33 -9.09 2.31 0.42
N ILE A 34 -8.65 3.02 -0.63
CA ILE A 34 -9.20 4.31 -1.05
C ILE A 34 -10.65 4.16 -1.49
N GLU A 35 -10.95 3.16 -2.32
CA GLU A 35 -12.31 2.84 -2.76
C GLU A 35 -13.22 2.50 -1.57
N ASN A 36 -12.74 1.66 -0.65
CA ASN A 36 -13.51 1.28 0.54
C ASN A 36 -13.76 2.46 1.48
N ALA A 37 -12.80 3.40 1.59
CA ALA A 37 -12.95 4.62 2.36
C ALA A 37 -13.89 5.66 1.70
N GLY A 38 -14.14 5.54 0.38
CA GLY A 38 -14.99 6.47 -0.36
C GLY A 38 -14.42 7.88 -0.47
N VAL A 39 -13.09 8.01 -0.49
CA VAL A 39 -12.38 9.29 -0.57
C VAL A 39 -11.72 9.48 -1.94
N ASP A 40 -11.57 10.73 -2.37
CA ASP A 40 -10.92 11.11 -3.63
C ASP A 40 -9.58 11.84 -3.41
N HIS A 41 -9.26 12.18 -2.16
CA HIS A 41 -8.06 12.91 -1.78
C HIS A 41 -7.33 12.25 -0.61
N ILE A 42 -5.99 12.25 -0.68
CA ILE A 42 -5.10 11.76 0.37
C ILE A 42 -4.05 12.83 0.64
N ASP A 43 -4.04 13.40 1.84
CA ASP A 43 -3.08 14.45 2.21
C ASP A 43 -1.66 13.90 2.38
N SER A 44 -1.54 12.67 2.90
CA SER A 44 -0.26 12.04 3.21
C SER A 44 -0.36 10.53 3.23
N MET A 45 0.78 9.88 3.02
CA MET A 45 0.89 8.43 3.00
C MET A 45 2.15 8.00 3.76
N TYR A 46 2.02 6.91 4.50
CA TYR A 46 3.11 6.27 5.23
C TYR A 46 3.21 4.82 4.76
N VAL A 47 4.41 4.41 4.37
CA VAL A 47 4.66 3.09 3.77
C VAL A 47 5.71 2.35 4.58
N GLY A 48 5.45 1.07 4.86
CA GLY A 48 6.40 0.17 5.47
C GLY A 48 6.63 -1.05 4.58
N ALA A 49 7.89 -1.38 4.30
CA ALA A 49 8.27 -2.69 3.78
C ALA A 49 9.58 -3.13 4.42
N MET A 50 9.67 -4.42 4.75
CA MET A 50 10.82 -4.97 5.47
C MET A 50 11.96 -5.41 4.53
N SER A 51 11.64 -5.86 3.31
CA SER A 51 12.60 -6.62 2.49
C SER A 51 12.65 -6.18 1.03
N SER A 52 12.12 -5.00 0.70
CA SER A 52 12.07 -4.49 -0.67
C SER A 52 13.47 -4.23 -1.26
N GLY A 53 14.41 -3.76 -0.45
CA GLY A 53 15.80 -3.61 -0.87
C GLY A 53 16.45 -4.93 -1.30
N ILE A 54 16.27 -5.97 -0.48
CA ILE A 54 16.89 -7.28 -0.71
C ILE A 54 16.25 -8.01 -1.89
N PHE A 55 14.92 -8.02 -1.98
CA PHE A 55 14.21 -8.85 -2.97
C PHE A 55 13.98 -8.17 -4.32
N VAL A 56 13.86 -6.84 -4.35
CA VAL A 56 13.53 -6.11 -5.58
C VAL A 56 14.46 -4.93 -5.86
N GLY A 57 15.54 -4.76 -5.07
CA GLY A 57 16.51 -3.70 -5.26
C GLY A 57 15.99 -2.29 -4.95
N GLN A 58 14.84 -2.18 -4.26
CA GLN A 58 14.18 -0.90 -4.00
C GLN A 58 14.10 -0.62 -2.50
N GLU A 59 15.03 0.20 -2.00
CA GLU A 59 15.00 0.67 -0.60
C GLU A 59 14.06 1.88 -0.43
N HIS A 60 14.06 2.80 -1.41
CA HIS A 60 13.28 4.03 -1.31
C HIS A 60 11.87 3.85 -1.89
N LEU A 61 10.88 3.61 -1.03
CA LEU A 61 9.50 3.32 -1.48
C LEU A 61 8.67 4.57 -1.83
N GLY A 62 9.14 5.78 -1.49
CA GLY A 62 8.41 7.01 -1.83
C GLY A 62 8.41 7.37 -3.32
N ALA A 63 9.23 6.71 -4.13
CA ALA A 63 9.29 6.88 -5.59
C ALA A 63 8.50 5.79 -6.34
N VAL A 64 7.84 4.89 -5.60
CA VAL A 64 7.10 3.77 -6.16
C VAL A 64 5.80 4.23 -6.79
#